data_AF-A0A645JMG6-F1
#
_entry.id   AF-A0A645JMG6-F1
#
_cell.length_a   1.000
_cell.length_b   1.000
_cell.length_c   1.000
_cell.angle_alpha   90.00
_cell.angle_beta   90.00
_cell.angle_gamma   90.00
#
_symmetry.space_group_name_H-M   'P 1'
#
loop_
_entity.id
_entity.type
_entity.pdbx_description
1 polymer ?
#
loop_
_entity_poly.entity_id
_entity_poly.type
_entity_poly.pdbx_seq_one_letter_code
_entity_poly.pdbx_strand_id
1 'polypeptide(L)'
;MPHNREYMRIGIISDLSGNKPTHVIRIKGSSGIHGVATSGFGGRSLTKGIASAVTVLAAAGSLADAAATSIANAIYCEDASIERCMAEELDYDTDIRGAVVTKNIGDIKQENIEIAVRNGLKRAKALFEKKVILGAVIFLKGHMAVYPENSADFTISAIY
;
A
#
# COMPACT_ATOMS: atom_id res chain seq x y z
N MET A 1 28.87 -26.42 0.43
CA MET A 1 28.22 -25.61 1.48
C MET A 1 26.79 -25.34 1.06
N PRO A 2 25.74 -25.69 1.82
CA PRO A 2 24.41 -25.24 1.46
C PRO A 2 24.39 -23.72 1.70
N HIS A 3 24.10 -22.94 0.67
CA HIS A 3 23.81 -21.52 0.84
C HIS A 3 22.68 -21.41 1.86
N ASN A 4 22.98 -20.84 3.02
CA ASN A 4 21.99 -20.49 4.02
C ASN A 4 20.88 -19.74 3.27
N ARG A 5 19.63 -20.25 3.28
CA ARG A 5 18.50 -19.52 2.70
C ARG A 5 18.24 -18.34 3.61
N GLU A 6 19.00 -17.27 3.43
CA GLU A 6 18.87 -16.06 4.22
C GLU A 6 17.55 -15.40 3.88
N TYR A 7 16.82 -15.01 4.91
CA TYR A 7 15.57 -14.28 4.80
C TYR A 7 15.75 -12.90 5.40
N MET A 8 15.27 -11.88 4.71
CA MET A 8 15.08 -10.56 5.28
C MET A 8 13.73 -10.51 5.99
N ARG A 9 13.67 -9.85 7.15
CA ARG A 9 12.43 -9.60 7.89
C ARG A 9 12.17 -8.11 7.89
N ILE A 10 11.02 -7.70 7.38
CA ILE A 10 10.62 -6.29 7.31
C ILE A 10 9.33 -6.12 8.09
N GLY A 11 9.35 -5.23 9.09
CA GLY A 11 8.12 -4.82 9.78
C GLY A 11 7.30 -3.89 8.88
N ILE A 12 6.01 -4.14 8.78
CA ILE A 12 5.06 -3.28 8.06
C ILE A 12 3.92 -2.88 8.98
N ILE A 13 3.30 -1.75 8.67
CA ILE A 13 2.16 -1.21 9.40
C ILE A 13 0.89 -1.35 8.57
N SER A 14 -0.22 -1.65 9.24
CA SER A 14 -1.54 -1.76 8.63
C SER A 14 -2.28 -0.43 8.56
N ASP A 15 -1.81 0.57 9.30
CA ASP A 15 -2.35 1.92 9.32
C ASP A 15 -1.21 2.90 9.58
N LEU A 16 -1.07 3.92 8.73
CA LEU A 16 -0.01 4.93 8.86
C LEU A 16 -0.18 5.85 10.08
N SER A 17 -1.38 5.90 10.67
CA SER A 17 -1.58 6.59 11.96
C SER A 17 -0.95 5.84 13.14
N GLY A 18 -0.63 4.55 12.97
CA GLY A 18 0.07 3.74 13.95
C GLY A 18 1.57 4.00 13.98
N ASN A 19 2.20 3.80 15.14
CA ASN A 19 3.64 4.01 15.34
C ASN A 19 4.45 2.70 15.54
N LYS A 20 3.82 1.54 15.36
CA LYS A 20 4.45 0.22 15.56
C LYS A 20 4.12 -0.72 14.40
N PRO A 21 5.09 -1.54 13.95
CA PRO A 21 4.83 -2.64 13.03
C PRO A 21 3.70 -3.54 13.55
N THR A 22 2.75 -3.88 12.68
CA THR A 22 1.65 -4.81 12.98
C THR A 22 1.84 -6.16 12.30
N HIS A 23 2.65 -6.21 11.24
CA HIS A 23 2.95 -7.43 10.50
C HIS A 23 4.44 -7.49 10.15
N VAL A 24 4.91 -8.69 9.82
CA VAL A 24 6.26 -8.92 9.27
C VAL A 24 6.12 -9.57 7.90
N ILE A 25 6.81 -9.00 6.91
CA ILE A 25 7.10 -9.67 5.65
C ILE A 25 8.44 -10.40 5.80
N ARG A 26 8.44 -11.70 5.53
CA ARG A 26 9.65 -12.50 5.38
C ARG A 26 9.96 -12.64 3.90
N ILE A 27 11.10 -12.16 3.45
CA ILE A 27 11.51 -12.13 2.04
C ILE A 27 12.70 -13.07 1.85
N LYS A 28 12.62 -13.94 0.86
CA LYS A 28 13.72 -14.85 0.51
C LYS A 28 14.86 -14.06 -0.16
N GLY A 29 16.10 -14.27 0.25
CA GLY A 29 17.26 -13.54 -0.30
C GLY A 29 17.46 -13.70 -1.81
N SER A 30 16.97 -14.80 -2.40
CA SER A 30 17.04 -15.06 -3.85
C SER A 30 15.81 -14.56 -4.64
N SER A 31 14.93 -13.76 -4.05
CA SER A 31 13.65 -13.35 -4.65
C SER A 31 13.77 -12.23 -5.69
N GLY A 32 14.89 -11.52 -5.73
CA GLY A 32 15.05 -10.30 -6.52
C GLY A 32 14.28 -9.08 -5.97
N ILE A 33 13.70 -9.18 -4.78
CA ILE A 33 13.09 -8.05 -4.07
C ILE A 33 14.18 -7.25 -3.38
N HIS A 34 14.45 -6.03 -3.86
CA HIS A 34 15.44 -5.11 -3.28
C HIS A 34 14.84 -3.75 -2.93
N GLY A 35 13.56 -3.53 -3.22
CA GLY A 35 12.83 -2.31 -2.88
C GLY A 35 11.57 -2.63 -2.11
N VAL A 36 11.36 -1.91 -1.00
CA VAL A 36 10.12 -1.92 -0.23
C VAL A 36 9.75 -0.49 0.11
N ALA A 37 8.50 -0.13 -0.13
CA ALA A 37 7.96 1.19 0.21
C ALA A 37 6.50 1.07 0.63
N THR A 38 6.04 2.03 1.44
CA THR A 38 4.68 2.07 1.98
C THR A 38 4.03 3.42 1.69
N SER A 39 2.80 3.41 1.17
CA SER A 39 1.99 4.61 0.92
C SER A 39 0.57 4.44 1.47
N GLY A 40 -0.10 5.52 1.85
CA GLY A 40 -1.44 5.46 2.43
C GLY A 40 -1.91 6.82 2.94
N PHE A 41 -3.14 6.88 3.43
CA PHE A 41 -3.70 8.04 4.10
C PHE A 41 -3.07 8.22 5.50
N GLY A 42 -2.84 9.46 5.91
CA GLY A 42 -2.17 9.79 7.18
C GLY A 42 -0.63 9.77 7.11
N GLY A 43 -0.05 9.51 5.94
CA GLY A 43 1.37 9.72 5.67
C GLY A 43 1.75 11.19 5.51
N ARG A 44 3.00 11.45 5.10
CA ARG A 44 3.49 12.82 4.86
C ARG A 44 3.00 13.41 3.53
N SER A 45 2.59 12.57 2.59
CA SER A 45 2.14 12.99 1.26
C SER A 45 0.62 12.98 1.17
N LEU A 46 0.07 13.95 0.44
CA LEU A 46 -1.35 13.97 0.11
C LEU A 46 -1.70 12.79 -0.81
N THR A 47 -2.78 12.09 -0.48
CA THR A 47 -3.25 10.91 -1.23
C THR A 47 -4.63 11.16 -1.82
N LYS A 48 -4.89 10.58 -2.98
CA LYS A 48 -6.21 10.60 -3.64
C LYS A 48 -7.08 9.42 -3.22
N GLY A 49 -6.44 8.35 -2.76
CA GLY A 49 -7.10 7.14 -2.30
C GLY A 49 -7.37 7.17 -0.80
N ILE A 50 -7.91 6.05 -0.32
CA ILE A 50 -8.36 5.88 1.08
C ILE A 50 -7.61 4.78 1.84
N ALA A 51 -6.60 4.15 1.22
CA ALA A 51 -5.86 3.05 1.83
C ALA A 51 -5.26 3.45 3.19
N SER A 52 -5.44 2.60 4.21
CA SER A 52 -4.78 2.77 5.52
C SER A 52 -3.27 2.60 5.37
N ALA A 53 -2.83 1.59 4.61
CA ALA A 53 -1.45 1.40 4.20
C ALA A 53 -1.37 0.46 3.00
N VAL A 54 -0.44 0.71 2.07
CA VAL A 54 -0.08 -0.19 0.98
C VAL A 54 1.43 -0.36 1.00
N THR A 55 1.90 -1.57 1.27
CA THR A 55 3.33 -1.91 1.16
C THR A 55 3.59 -2.64 -0.14
N VAL A 56 4.55 -2.18 -0.93
CA VAL A 56 4.93 -2.79 -2.22
C VAL A 56 6.34 -3.34 -2.15
N LEU A 57 6.52 -4.50 -2.78
CA LEU A 57 7.78 -5.19 -2.98
C LEU A 57 8.17 -5.09 -4.46
N ALA A 58 9.37 -4.63 -4.77
CA ALA A 58 9.84 -4.48 -6.15
C ALA A 58 11.36 -4.73 -6.28
N ALA A 59 11.85 -4.73 -7.52
CA ALA A 59 13.27 -4.92 -7.82
C ALA A 59 14.16 -3.72 -7.42
N ALA A 60 13.57 -2.56 -7.16
CA ALA A 60 14.25 -1.34 -6.74
C ALA A 60 13.36 -0.47 -5.85
N GLY A 61 13.95 0.32 -4.95
CA GLY A 61 13.22 1.20 -4.03
C GLY A 61 12.35 2.23 -4.74
N SER A 62 12.85 2.86 -5.81
CA SER A 62 12.09 3.84 -6.61
C SER A 62 10.85 3.24 -7.28
N LEU A 63 10.94 1.99 -7.75
CA LEU A 63 9.78 1.27 -8.31
C LEU A 63 8.77 0.94 -7.21
N ALA A 64 9.25 0.49 -6.05
CA ALA A 64 8.37 0.20 -4.92
C ALA A 64 7.61 1.45 -4.48
N ASP A 65 8.29 2.60 -4.37
CA ASP A 65 7.72 3.87 -3.96
C ASP A 65 6.64 4.37 -4.93
N ALA A 66 6.98 4.50 -6.21
CA ALA A 66 6.04 4.92 -7.24
C ALA A 66 4.83 3.98 -7.36
N ALA A 67 5.06 2.66 -7.23
CA ALA A 67 3.99 1.67 -7.25
C ALA A 67 3.11 1.72 -6.00
N ALA A 68 3.69 1.93 -4.81
CA ALA A 68 2.94 2.07 -3.57
C ALA A 68 1.98 3.26 -3.66
N THR A 69 2.47 4.43 -4.10
CA THR A 69 1.61 5.60 -4.36
C THR A 69 0.54 5.29 -5.39
N SER A 70 0.89 4.61 -6.49
CA SER A 70 -0.06 4.29 -7.55
C SER A 70 -1.17 3.33 -7.09
N ILE A 71 -0.86 2.33 -6.28
CA ILE A 71 -1.84 1.36 -5.76
C ILE A 71 -2.67 2.02 -4.65
N ALA A 72 -2.06 2.76 -3.73
CA ALA A 72 -2.77 3.49 -2.68
C ALA A 72 -3.82 4.46 -3.26
N ASN A 73 -3.46 5.20 -4.31
CA ASN A 73 -4.38 6.10 -5.01
C ASN A 73 -5.50 5.37 -5.78
N ALA A 74 -5.27 4.12 -6.20
CA ALA A 74 -6.28 3.31 -6.86
C ALA A 74 -7.29 2.69 -5.88
N ILE A 75 -6.96 2.63 -4.59
CA ILE A 75 -7.89 2.22 -3.54
C ILE A 75 -8.82 3.40 -3.27
N TYR A 76 -9.93 3.41 -3.99
CA TYR A 76 -10.90 4.50 -4.04
C TYR A 76 -12.31 3.93 -4.12
N CYS A 77 -13.24 4.60 -3.44
CA CYS A 77 -14.68 4.42 -3.58
C CYS A 77 -15.41 5.76 -3.34
N GLU A 78 -16.64 5.84 -3.79
CA GLU A 78 -17.54 6.91 -3.40
C GLU A 78 -18.25 6.52 -2.11
N ASP A 79 -18.10 7.34 -1.07
CA ASP A 79 -18.79 7.22 0.20
C ASP A 79 -18.97 8.62 0.78
N ALA A 80 -20.12 8.87 1.41
CA ALA A 80 -20.42 10.15 2.05
C ALA A 80 -19.52 10.43 3.27
N SER A 81 -18.92 9.40 3.85
CA SER A 81 -17.97 9.54 4.96
C SER A 81 -16.54 9.93 4.52
N ILE A 82 -16.29 10.05 3.21
CA ILE A 82 -14.98 10.44 2.68
C ILE A 82 -15.03 11.90 2.26
N GLU A 83 -14.34 12.76 3.01
CA GLU A 83 -14.19 14.16 2.67
C GLU A 83 -13.02 14.34 1.71
N ARG A 84 -13.23 15.15 0.68
CA ARG A 84 -12.21 15.50 -0.31
C ARG A 84 -12.15 17.00 -0.50
N CYS A 85 -10.97 17.50 -0.84
CA CYS A 85 -10.73 18.90 -1.16
C CYS A 85 -9.62 19.00 -2.21
N MET A 86 -9.35 20.20 -2.71
CA MET A 86 -8.17 20.43 -3.53
C MET A 86 -6.91 20.30 -2.67
N ALA A 87 -5.81 19.85 -3.27
CA ALA A 87 -4.54 19.67 -2.57
C ALA A 87 -4.04 20.98 -1.94
N GLU A 88 -4.18 22.10 -2.64
CA GLU A 88 -3.80 23.44 -2.19
C GLU A 88 -4.61 23.96 -1.00
N GLU A 89 -5.73 23.32 -0.66
CA GLU A 89 -6.49 23.63 0.56
C GLU A 89 -5.85 23.01 1.82
N LEU A 90 -5.06 21.94 1.67
CA LEU A 90 -4.36 21.27 2.77
C LEU A 90 -2.90 21.71 2.88
N ASP A 91 -2.24 21.88 1.74
CA ASP A 91 -0.84 22.31 1.66
C ASP A 91 -0.68 23.32 0.53
N TYR A 92 -0.40 24.56 0.89
CA TYR A 92 -0.24 25.66 -0.06
C TYR A 92 0.92 25.43 -1.05
N ASP A 93 1.98 24.76 -0.60
CA ASP A 93 3.19 24.50 -1.38
C ASP A 93 3.17 23.12 -2.06
N THR A 94 1.99 22.48 -2.14
CA THR A 94 1.84 21.15 -2.74
C THR A 94 2.29 21.10 -4.21
N ASP A 95 3.01 20.03 -4.56
CA ASP A 95 3.46 19.72 -5.92
C ASP A 95 2.33 19.20 -6.84
N ILE A 96 1.17 18.89 -6.27
CA ILE A 96 -0.01 18.35 -6.98
C ILE A 96 -1.20 19.32 -6.98
N ARG A 97 -0.93 20.63 -7.04
CA ARG A 97 -1.96 21.69 -7.07
C ARG A 97 -3.01 21.43 -8.17
N GLY A 98 -4.28 21.65 -7.84
CA GLY A 98 -5.44 21.35 -8.68
C GLY A 98 -5.89 19.89 -8.65
N ALA A 99 -5.21 19.01 -7.90
CA ALA A 99 -5.67 17.64 -7.69
C ALA A 99 -6.65 17.57 -6.51
N VAL A 100 -7.73 16.79 -6.69
CA VAL A 100 -8.62 16.42 -5.58
C VAL A 100 -7.96 15.31 -4.76
N VAL A 101 -7.85 15.53 -3.45
CA VAL A 101 -7.20 14.62 -2.48
C VAL A 101 -8.16 14.28 -1.34
N THR A 102 -7.86 13.19 -0.62
CA THR A 102 -8.60 12.77 0.56
C THR A 102 -8.20 13.64 1.75
N LYS A 103 -9.17 14.31 2.37
CA LYS A 103 -8.99 15.15 3.55
C LYS A 103 -9.25 14.40 4.84
N ASN A 104 -10.35 13.65 4.89
CA ASN A 104 -10.76 12.90 6.06
C ASN A 104 -11.51 11.63 5.65
N ILE A 105 -11.42 10.61 6.49
CA ILE A 105 -12.06 9.31 6.27
C ILE A 105 -12.82 8.89 7.53
N GLY A 106 -14.14 9.05 7.50
CA GLY A 106 -15.04 8.56 8.53
C GLY A 106 -15.27 7.05 8.46
N ASP A 107 -16.44 6.62 8.92
CA ASP A 107 -16.84 5.22 8.88
C ASP A 107 -17.40 4.87 7.50
N ILE A 108 -16.62 4.08 6.75
CA ILE A 108 -16.96 3.65 5.39
C ILE A 108 -17.80 2.37 5.48
N LYS A 109 -18.82 2.24 4.63
CA LYS A 109 -19.60 1.00 4.54
C LYS A 109 -18.73 -0.18 4.13
N GLN A 110 -19.00 -1.35 4.68
CA GLN A 110 -18.27 -2.58 4.39
C GLN A 110 -18.18 -2.88 2.89
N GLU A 111 -19.28 -2.73 2.15
CA GLU A 111 -19.34 -2.92 0.70
C GLU A 111 -18.38 -1.98 -0.05
N ASN A 112 -18.26 -0.73 0.41
CA ASN A 112 -17.38 0.28 -0.17
C ASN A 112 -15.90 -0.01 0.11
N ILE A 113 -15.58 -0.55 1.30
CA ILE A 113 -14.24 -1.05 1.62
C ILE A 113 -13.84 -2.15 0.63
N GLU A 114 -14.74 -3.12 0.39
CA GLU A 114 -14.47 -4.21 -0.55
C GLU A 114 -14.29 -3.73 -1.99
N ILE A 115 -15.07 -2.74 -2.43
CA ILE A 115 -14.90 -2.09 -3.72
C ILE A 115 -13.53 -1.42 -3.83
N ALA A 116 -13.15 -0.63 -2.83
CA ALA A 116 -11.87 0.07 -2.83
C ALA A 116 -10.69 -0.91 -2.82
N VAL A 117 -10.72 -1.94 -1.98
CA VAL A 117 -9.68 -2.99 -1.93
C VAL A 117 -9.58 -3.71 -3.28
N ARG A 118 -10.72 -4.05 -3.91
CA ARG A 118 -10.76 -4.68 -5.22
C ARG A 118 -10.12 -3.81 -6.30
N ASN A 119 -10.34 -2.49 -6.25
CA ASN A 119 -9.69 -1.54 -7.17
C ASN A 119 -8.17 -1.50 -6.95
N GLY A 120 -7.71 -1.52 -5.70
CA GLY A 120 -6.29 -1.68 -5.36
C GLY A 120 -5.68 -2.97 -5.89
N LEU A 121 -6.35 -4.11 -5.69
CA LEU A 121 -5.90 -5.41 -6.20
C LEU A 121 -5.81 -5.44 -7.73
N LYS A 122 -6.80 -4.86 -8.44
CA LYS A 122 -6.73 -4.70 -9.90
C LYS A 122 -5.50 -3.91 -10.33
N ARG A 123 -5.17 -2.83 -9.61
CA ARG A 123 -3.97 -2.03 -9.90
C ARG A 123 -2.69 -2.79 -9.60
N ALA A 124 -2.62 -3.47 -8.46
CA ALA A 124 -1.47 -4.31 -8.09
C ALA A 124 -1.24 -5.41 -9.15
N LYS A 125 -2.30 -6.09 -9.57
CA LYS A 125 -2.26 -7.09 -10.65
C LYS A 125 -1.70 -6.52 -11.95
N ALA A 126 -2.20 -5.37 -12.40
CA ALA A 126 -1.73 -4.74 -13.63
C ALA A 126 -0.24 -4.35 -13.57
N LEU A 127 0.26 -3.92 -12.40
CA LEU A 127 1.69 -3.60 -12.20
C LEU A 127 2.55 -4.86 -12.13
N PHE A 128 2.04 -5.94 -11.51
CA PHE A 128 2.70 -7.23 -11.42
C PHE A 128 2.84 -7.89 -12.80
N GLU A 129 1.78 -7.89 -13.61
CA GLU A 129 1.80 -8.41 -15.00
C GLU A 129 2.80 -7.65 -15.88
N LYS A 130 3.01 -6.36 -15.61
CA LYS A 130 4.03 -5.52 -16.25
C LYS A 130 5.43 -5.67 -15.65
N LYS A 131 5.61 -6.55 -14.66
CA LYS A 131 6.87 -6.78 -13.92
C LYS A 131 7.42 -5.52 -13.22
N VAL A 132 6.54 -4.57 -12.89
CA VAL A 132 6.91 -3.36 -12.14
C VAL A 132 7.05 -3.67 -10.64
N ILE A 133 6.19 -4.56 -10.14
CA ILE A 133 6.21 -5.02 -8.75
C ILE A 133 6.36 -6.55 -8.69
N LEU A 134 6.83 -7.05 -7.56
CA LEU A 134 6.95 -8.46 -7.21
C LEU A 134 5.92 -8.88 -6.15
N GLY A 135 5.33 -7.92 -5.45
CA GLY A 135 4.21 -8.14 -4.53
C GLY A 135 3.67 -6.85 -3.94
N ALA A 136 2.47 -6.91 -3.38
CA ALA A 136 1.86 -5.82 -2.65
C ALA A 136 0.98 -6.34 -1.51
N VAL A 137 0.95 -5.60 -0.41
CA VAL A 137 0.08 -5.80 0.75
C VAL A 137 -0.76 -4.55 0.92
N ILE A 138 -2.07 -4.71 0.93
CA ILE A 138 -3.06 -3.63 1.04
C ILE A 138 -3.77 -3.76 2.38
N PHE A 139 -3.88 -2.64 3.08
CA PHE A 139 -4.69 -2.49 4.28
C PHE A 139 -5.69 -1.34 4.11
N LEU A 140 -6.95 -1.58 4.49
CA LEU A 140 -8.00 -0.56 4.56
C LEU A 140 -8.97 -0.90 5.69
N LYS A 141 -9.01 -0.07 6.76
CA LYS A 141 -9.98 -0.19 7.87
C LYS A 141 -10.13 -1.65 8.37
N GLY A 142 -9.00 -2.28 8.71
CA GLY A 142 -8.97 -3.67 9.20
C GLY A 142 -9.00 -4.78 8.13
N HIS A 143 -9.30 -4.46 6.86
CA HIS A 143 -9.22 -5.41 5.77
C HIS A 143 -7.79 -5.51 5.24
N MET A 144 -7.30 -6.73 5.08
CA MET A 144 -6.00 -7.03 4.49
C MET A 144 -6.20 -7.79 3.18
N ALA A 145 -5.47 -7.40 2.14
CA ALA A 145 -5.39 -8.13 0.89
C ALA A 145 -3.94 -8.17 0.39
N VAL A 146 -3.58 -9.21 -0.35
CA VAL A 146 -2.22 -9.43 -0.85
C VAL A 146 -2.28 -9.78 -2.32
N TYR A 147 -1.33 -9.27 -3.11
CA TYR A 147 -1.14 -9.69 -4.49
C TYR A 147 0.35 -9.93 -4.81
N PRO A 148 0.71 -11.06 -5.44
CA PRO A 148 -0.11 -12.25 -5.62
C PRO A 148 -0.47 -12.87 -4.25
N GLU A 149 -1.63 -13.53 -4.16
CA GLU A 149 -2.10 -14.15 -2.90
C GLU A 149 -1.12 -15.21 -2.38
N ASN A 150 -0.49 -15.95 -3.29
CA ASN A 150 0.50 -16.97 -2.98
C ASN A 150 1.83 -16.62 -3.66
N SER A 151 2.86 -16.38 -2.85
CA SER A 151 4.22 -16.11 -3.31
C SER A 151 5.18 -17.13 -2.72
N ALA A 152 6.09 -17.66 -3.55
CA ALA A 152 7.21 -18.48 -3.08
C ALA A 152 8.37 -17.62 -2.53
N ASP A 153 8.32 -16.31 -2.78
CA ASP A 153 9.41 -15.37 -2.54
C ASP A 153 9.24 -14.58 -1.26
N PHE A 154 8.00 -14.44 -0.77
CA PHE A 154 7.72 -13.80 0.50
C PHE A 154 6.50 -14.39 1.21
N THR A 155 6.50 -14.28 2.54
CA THR A 155 5.34 -14.60 3.39
C THR A 155 5.05 -13.46 4.36
N ILE A 156 3.81 -13.36 4.81
CA ILE A 156 3.35 -12.27 5.70
C ILE A 156 2.71 -12.90 6.94
N SER A 157 3.04 -12.38 8.12
CA SER A 157 2.44 -12.81 9.39
C SER A 157 2.18 -11.62 10.29
N ALA A 158 1.08 -11.63 11.04
CA ALA A 158 0.83 -10.66 12.09
C ALA A 158 1.88 -10.76 13.22
N ILE A 159 2.16 -9.62 13.86
CA ILE A 159 2.94 -9.55 15.10
C ILE A 159 1.92 -9.53 16.24
N TYR A 160 1.92 -10.58 17.05
CA TYR A 160 1.16 -10.65 18.29
C TYR A 160 2.02 -10.14 19.45
#